data_AF-A0AAU8DAR0-F1
#
_entry.id   AF-A0AAU8DAR0-F1
#
_cell.length_a   1.000
_cell.length_b   1.000
_cell.length_c   1.000
_cell.angle_alpha   90.00
_cell.angle_beta   90.00
_cell.angle_gamma   90.00
#
_symmetry.space_group_name_H-M   'P 1'
#
loop_
_entity.id
_entity.type
_entity.pdbx_description
1 polymer ?
#
loop_
_entity_poly.entity_id
_entity_poly.type
_entity_poly.pdbx_seq_one_letter_code
_entity_poly.pdbx_strand_id
1 'polypeptide(L)'
;MSDPNDKAVAKKNELARPKRLPETPVPPIPKIDETSELASTQYSAYRTGLSNHRTGLSEHRTSLSEYRTDLSTHRTDLSTDRTDMSMRRTGMSFQRTRMSAERTLMSVIRTSLSLIGFGFTIYQVFEKLRDAGTITHAGAPLNFGITLVILGIIMLTVGILYHLQFMMGLRHERNAMRAAGLIYGESHFPPSVTLITAVILLVIGLFVIVSMVFQIGPFG
;
A
#
# COMPACT_ATOMS: atom_id res chain seq x y z
N MET A 1 22.65 -16.20 -12.48
CA MET A 1 21.48 -15.29 -12.45
C MET A 1 21.75 -14.30 -11.32
N SER A 2 22.44 -13.21 -11.63
CA SER A 2 22.89 -12.20 -10.67
C SER A 2 21.72 -11.30 -10.26
N ASP A 3 21.52 -11.14 -8.95
CA ASP A 3 20.47 -10.36 -8.31
C ASP A 3 20.50 -8.88 -8.78
N PRO A 4 19.37 -8.28 -9.20
CA PRO A 4 19.30 -6.86 -9.57
C PRO A 4 19.71 -5.91 -8.44
N ASN A 5 19.68 -6.37 -7.18
CA ASN A 5 20.04 -5.56 -6.01
C ASN A 5 21.56 -5.46 -5.79
N ASP A 6 22.36 -6.31 -6.46
CA ASP A 6 23.81 -6.36 -6.32
C ASP A 6 24.52 -5.24 -7.10
N LYS A 7 23.83 -4.62 -8.06
CA LYS A 7 24.33 -3.45 -8.82
C LYS A 7 24.01 -2.10 -8.17
N ALA A 8 23.08 -2.04 -7.21
CA ALA A 8 22.76 -0.82 -6.48
C ALA A 8 23.74 -0.54 -5.32
N VAL A 9 24.56 -1.53 -4.96
CA VAL A 9 25.70 -1.39 -4.03
C VAL A 9 26.98 -0.95 -4.78
N ALA A 10 26.85 -0.51 -6.04
CA ALA A 10 27.92 0.14 -6.78
C ALA A 10 28.23 1.50 -6.16
N LYS A 11 29.09 1.46 -5.13
CA LYS A 11 29.92 2.55 -4.63
C LYS A 11 29.17 3.87 -4.44
N LYS A 12 28.42 3.93 -3.33
CA LYS A 12 28.07 5.18 -2.67
C LYS A 12 29.39 5.89 -2.30
N ASN A 13 29.97 6.64 -3.24
CA ASN A 13 31.04 7.58 -2.93
C ASN A 13 30.43 8.51 -1.88
N GLU A 14 30.86 8.33 -0.64
CA GLU A 14 30.46 9.18 0.47
C GLU A 14 30.76 10.62 0.02
N LEU A 15 29.72 11.43 -0.14
CA LEU A 15 29.84 12.81 -0.62
C LEU A 15 30.65 13.59 0.44
N ALA A 16 31.97 13.57 0.30
CA ALA A 16 32.88 14.21 1.22
C ALA A 16 33.03 15.68 0.82
N ARG A 17 32.64 16.57 1.73
CA ARG A 17 32.80 18.02 1.52
C ARG A 17 34.29 18.32 1.29
N PRO A 18 34.65 19.13 0.27
CA PRO A 18 36.02 19.58 0.12
C PRO A 18 36.50 20.31 1.38
N LYS A 19 37.75 20.08 1.78
CA LYS A 19 38.34 20.68 2.99
C LYS A 19 38.26 22.21 2.89
N ARG A 20 37.83 22.86 3.97
CA ARG A 20 37.79 24.33 4.05
C ARG A 20 39.22 24.86 3.92
N LEU A 21 39.46 25.74 2.95
CA LEU A 21 40.73 26.45 2.89
C LEU A 21 40.87 27.36 4.13
N PRO A 22 42.05 27.44 4.76
CA PRO A 22 42.30 28.41 5.82
C PRO A 22 42.13 29.82 5.26
N GLU A 23 41.56 30.72 6.05
CA GLU A 23 41.48 32.14 5.70
C GLU A 23 42.90 32.71 5.69
N THR A 24 43.42 32.94 4.48
CA THR A 24 44.74 33.54 4.29
C THR A 24 44.53 35.04 4.08
N PRO A 25 45.20 35.91 4.86
CA PRO A 25 45.12 37.34 4.66
C PRO A 25 45.69 37.69 3.28
N VAL A 26 45.11 38.71 2.64
CA VAL A 26 45.60 39.20 1.34
C VAL A 26 47.08 39.58 1.49
N PRO A 27 47.96 39.15 0.56
CA PRO A 27 49.37 39.53 0.61
C PRO A 27 49.52 41.05 0.73
N PRO A 28 50.26 41.56 1.73
CA PRO A 28 50.39 43.00 1.95
C PRO A 28 51.03 43.66 0.72
N ILE A 29 50.54 44.85 0.37
CA ILE A 29 51.06 45.61 -0.76
C ILE A 29 52.53 45.96 -0.47
N PRO A 30 53.48 45.59 -1.34
CA PRO A 30 54.88 45.92 -1.13
C PRO A 30 55.07 47.44 -1.15
N LYS A 31 55.73 47.99 -0.12
CA LYS A 31 56.17 49.39 -0.10
C LYS A 31 57.46 49.48 -0.91
N ILE A 32 57.40 50.04 -2.11
CA ILE A 32 58.50 50.03 -3.08
C ILE A 32 58.95 51.47 -3.32
N ASP A 33 60.26 51.68 -3.38
CA ASP A 33 60.87 52.94 -3.79
C ASP A 33 60.78 53.07 -5.32
N GLU A 34 60.01 54.05 -5.80
CA GLU A 34 59.74 54.28 -7.23
C GLU A 34 61.01 54.58 -8.04
N THR A 35 62.12 54.94 -7.36
CA THR A 35 63.40 55.29 -8.00
C THR A 35 64.34 54.10 -8.21
N SER A 36 64.01 52.91 -7.70
CA SER A 36 64.87 51.72 -7.74
C SER A 36 64.64 50.87 -9.00
N GLU A 37 65.72 50.46 -9.69
CA GLU A 37 65.66 49.55 -10.86
C GLU A 37 65.00 48.18 -10.55
N LEU A 38 64.97 47.78 -9.28
CA LEU A 38 64.38 46.52 -8.79
C LEU A 38 62.86 46.62 -8.53
N ALA A 39 62.26 47.80 -8.64
CA ALA A 39 60.83 48.00 -8.40
C ALA A 39 59.96 47.14 -9.35
N SER A 40 60.34 47.06 -10.62
CA SER A 40 59.59 46.33 -11.66
C SER A 40 59.53 44.82 -11.40
N THR A 41 60.63 44.23 -10.95
CA THR A 41 60.72 42.79 -10.66
C THR A 41 59.93 42.43 -9.40
N GLN A 42 59.95 43.29 -8.39
CA GLN A 42 59.15 43.13 -7.17
C GLN A 42 57.64 43.25 -7.44
N TYR A 43 57.20 44.21 -8.24
CA TYR A 43 55.81 44.31 -8.67
C TYR A 43 55.36 43.11 -9.52
N SER A 44 56.24 42.62 -10.41
CA SER A 44 55.97 41.41 -11.22
C SER A 44 55.81 40.16 -10.35
N ALA A 45 56.69 39.96 -9.37
CA ALA A 45 56.61 38.85 -8.41
C ALA A 45 55.32 38.94 -7.56
N TYR A 46 54.96 40.12 -7.08
CA TYR A 46 53.72 40.36 -6.33
C TYR A 46 52.46 40.06 -7.16
N ARG A 47 52.43 40.51 -8.43
CA ARG A 47 51.33 40.21 -9.37
C ARG A 47 51.19 38.71 -9.62
N THR A 48 52.30 38.00 -9.79
CA THR A 48 52.31 36.54 -9.96
C THR A 48 51.79 35.83 -8.70
N GLY A 49 52.21 36.26 -7.52
CA GLY A 49 51.70 35.75 -6.23
C GLY A 49 50.19 35.94 -6.07
N LEU A 50 49.66 37.12 -6.40
CA LEU A 50 48.22 37.40 -6.41
C LEU A 50 47.47 36.56 -7.45
N SER A 51 48.04 36.37 -8.65
CA SER A 51 47.44 35.53 -9.69
C SER A 51 47.28 34.09 -9.23
N ASN A 52 48.33 33.50 -8.64
CA ASN A 52 48.29 32.14 -8.10
C ASN A 52 47.27 32.01 -6.97
N HIS A 53 47.19 33.01 -6.07
CA HIS A 53 46.19 33.05 -5.00
C HIS A 53 44.76 33.09 -5.56
N ARG A 54 44.51 33.90 -6.60
CA ARG A 54 43.21 33.96 -7.30
C ARG A 54 42.86 32.64 -7.97
N THR A 55 43.82 31.96 -8.58
CA THR A 55 43.62 30.64 -9.21
C THR A 55 43.21 29.60 -8.16
N GLY A 56 43.93 29.50 -7.03
CA GLY A 56 43.59 28.57 -5.95
C GLY A 56 42.22 28.82 -5.32
N LEU A 57 41.83 30.09 -5.14
CA LEU A 57 40.46 30.43 -4.72
C LEU A 57 39.41 30.06 -5.78
N SER A 58 39.72 30.19 -7.07
CA SER A 58 38.81 29.84 -8.16
C SER A 58 38.59 28.32 -8.26
N GLU A 59 39.65 27.53 -8.11
CA GLU A 59 39.59 26.07 -8.01
C GLU A 59 38.76 25.64 -6.79
N HIS A 60 38.97 26.27 -5.64
CA HIS A 60 38.17 25.98 -4.44
C HIS A 60 36.69 26.31 -4.64
N ARG A 61 36.36 27.44 -5.29
CA ARG A 61 34.98 27.78 -5.65
C ARG A 61 34.36 26.76 -6.59
N THR A 62 35.13 26.26 -7.56
CA THR A 62 34.69 25.24 -8.53
C THR A 62 34.37 23.93 -7.81
N SER A 63 35.28 23.41 -6.99
CA SER A 63 35.05 22.18 -6.20
C SER A 63 33.86 22.30 -5.24
N LEU A 64 33.63 23.47 -4.62
CA LEU A 64 32.44 23.72 -3.81
C LEU A 64 31.15 23.73 -4.65
N SER A 65 31.21 24.24 -5.88
CA SER A 65 30.07 24.25 -6.81
C SER A 65 29.70 22.84 -7.26
N GLU A 66 30.69 22.02 -7.59
CA GLU A 66 30.50 20.60 -7.90
C GLU A 66 29.87 19.85 -6.72
N TYR A 67 30.44 19.98 -5.52
CA TYR A 67 29.89 19.38 -4.30
C TYR A 67 28.43 19.80 -4.02
N ARG A 68 28.08 21.07 -4.26
CA ARG A 68 26.69 21.54 -4.11
C ARG A 68 25.76 20.93 -5.16
N THR A 69 26.26 20.71 -6.37
CA THR A 69 25.49 20.09 -7.46
C THR A 69 25.23 18.62 -7.13
N ASP A 70 26.26 17.88 -6.72
CA ASP A 70 26.13 16.48 -6.30
C ASP A 70 25.19 16.32 -5.11
N LEU A 71 25.30 17.19 -4.11
CA LEU A 71 24.39 17.20 -2.96
C LEU A 71 22.94 17.52 -3.38
N SER A 72 22.75 18.38 -4.38
CA SER A 72 21.42 18.68 -4.93
C SER A 72 20.82 17.45 -5.60
N THR A 73 21.58 16.77 -6.46
CA THR A 73 21.16 15.51 -7.11
C THR A 73 20.82 14.45 -6.07
N HIS A 74 21.68 14.25 -5.07
CA HIS A 74 21.45 13.26 -4.01
C HIS A 74 20.18 13.55 -3.19
N ARG A 75 19.86 14.82 -2.95
CA ARG A 75 18.60 15.22 -2.28
C ARG A 75 17.38 14.93 -3.15
N THR A 76 17.49 15.13 -4.46
CA THR A 76 16.43 14.80 -5.43
C THR A 76 16.18 13.29 -5.45
N ASP A 77 17.23 12.47 -5.55
CA ASP A 77 17.12 11.01 -5.55
C ASP A 77 16.45 10.50 -4.28
N LEU A 78 16.90 10.99 -3.11
CA LEU A 78 16.30 10.64 -1.82
C LEU A 78 14.84 11.13 -1.70
N SER A 79 14.47 12.20 -2.39
CA SER A 79 13.08 12.67 -2.44
C SER A 79 12.20 11.74 -3.29
N THR A 80 12.72 11.30 -4.43
CA THR A 80 12.05 10.31 -5.30
C THR A 80 11.87 8.99 -4.56
N ASP A 81 12.92 8.44 -3.95
CA ASP A 81 12.85 7.19 -3.17
C ASP A 81 11.82 7.26 -2.05
N ARG A 82 11.74 8.40 -1.34
CA ARG A 82 10.73 8.60 -0.28
C ARG A 82 9.31 8.60 -0.83
N THR A 83 9.12 9.20 -2.01
CA THR A 83 7.82 9.23 -2.69
C THR A 83 7.42 7.83 -3.12
N ASP A 84 8.36 7.07 -3.71
CA ASP A 84 8.16 5.69 -4.14
C ASP A 84 7.80 4.77 -2.97
N MET A 85 8.52 4.89 -1.85
CA MET A 85 8.22 4.14 -0.63
C MET A 85 6.86 4.52 -0.04
N SER A 86 6.47 5.79 -0.12
CA SER A 86 5.14 6.26 0.28
C SER A 86 4.04 5.61 -0.55
N MET A 87 4.18 5.63 -1.88
CA MET A 87 3.23 5.00 -2.81
C MET A 87 3.08 3.50 -2.56
N ARG A 88 4.19 2.78 -2.30
CA ARG A 88 4.18 1.35 -1.94
C ARG A 88 3.45 1.09 -0.63
N ARG A 89 3.65 1.93 0.39
CA ARG A 89 2.93 1.83 1.68
C ARG A 89 1.43 2.01 1.51
N THR A 90 1.02 2.95 0.68
CA THR A 90 -0.39 3.15 0.31
C THR A 90 -0.95 1.93 -0.43
N GLY A 91 -0.23 1.37 -1.40
CA GLY A 91 -0.65 0.11 -2.05
C GLY A 91 -0.88 -1.04 -1.06
N MET A 92 0.02 -1.21 -0.08
CA MET A 92 -0.13 -2.22 0.97
C MET A 92 -1.29 -1.95 1.94
N SER A 93 -1.66 -0.69 2.19
CA SER A 93 -2.81 -0.37 3.05
C SER A 93 -4.12 -0.80 2.39
N PHE A 94 -4.27 -0.62 1.07
CA PHE A 94 -5.41 -1.15 0.30
C PHE A 94 -5.55 -2.66 0.42
N GLN A 95 -4.44 -3.39 0.34
CA GLN A 95 -4.45 -4.85 0.50
C GLN A 95 -4.89 -5.27 1.91
N ARG A 96 -4.44 -4.55 2.96
CA ARG A 96 -4.87 -4.78 4.34
C ARG A 96 -6.36 -4.50 4.53
N THR A 97 -6.85 -3.39 4.00
CA THR A 97 -8.27 -3.03 4.02
C THR A 97 -9.14 -4.09 3.33
N ARG A 98 -8.70 -4.59 2.18
CA ARG A 98 -9.35 -5.71 1.48
C ARG A 98 -9.40 -6.97 2.35
N MET A 99 -8.27 -7.39 2.91
CA MET A 99 -8.20 -8.57 3.78
C MET A 99 -9.11 -8.45 5.01
N SER A 100 -9.30 -7.23 5.54
CA SER A 100 -10.26 -6.98 6.61
C SER A 100 -11.70 -7.27 6.15
N ALA A 101 -12.09 -6.76 4.98
CA ALA A 101 -13.42 -7.01 4.42
C ALA A 101 -13.68 -8.49 4.09
N GLU A 102 -12.65 -9.24 3.66
CA GLU A 102 -12.73 -10.70 3.49
C GLU A 102 -13.05 -11.42 4.82
N ARG A 103 -12.40 -11.00 5.91
CA ARG A 103 -12.65 -11.57 7.25
C ARG A 103 -14.07 -11.26 7.74
N THR A 104 -14.54 -10.03 7.51
CA THR A 104 -15.93 -9.67 7.83
C THR A 104 -16.92 -10.53 7.06
N LEU A 105 -16.72 -10.74 5.75
CA LEU A 105 -17.58 -11.61 4.96
C LEU A 105 -17.54 -13.06 5.46
N MET A 106 -16.36 -13.59 5.80
CA MET A 106 -16.23 -14.92 6.38
C MET A 106 -16.97 -15.07 7.72
N SER A 107 -16.94 -14.03 8.56
CA SER A 107 -17.72 -14.01 9.80
C SER A 107 -19.22 -14.07 9.52
N VAL A 108 -19.71 -13.28 8.56
CA VAL A 108 -21.12 -13.26 8.16
C VAL A 108 -21.54 -14.63 7.60
N ILE A 109 -20.73 -15.22 6.72
CA ILE A 109 -20.97 -16.57 6.18
C ILE A 109 -21.18 -17.59 7.31
N ARG A 110 -20.31 -17.57 8.33
CA ARG A 110 -20.40 -18.50 9.45
C ARG A 110 -21.71 -18.34 10.23
N THR A 111 -22.07 -17.10 10.58
CA THR A 111 -23.30 -16.84 11.33
C THR A 111 -24.54 -17.23 10.52
N SER A 112 -24.58 -16.87 9.23
CA SER A 112 -25.66 -17.26 8.33
C SER A 112 -25.77 -18.78 8.20
N LEU A 113 -24.66 -19.49 8.02
CA LEU A 113 -24.66 -20.95 7.89
C LEU A 113 -25.15 -21.64 9.17
N SER A 114 -24.78 -21.13 10.35
CA SER A 114 -25.30 -21.63 11.62
C SER A 114 -26.81 -21.44 11.74
N LEU A 115 -27.34 -20.27 11.37
CA LEU A 115 -28.78 -20.00 11.38
C LEU A 115 -29.54 -20.92 10.40
N ILE A 116 -29.02 -21.09 9.19
CA ILE A 116 -29.62 -21.96 8.17
C ILE A 116 -29.59 -23.42 8.63
N GLY A 117 -28.43 -23.92 9.06
CA GLY A 117 -28.29 -25.31 9.49
C GLY A 117 -29.13 -25.62 10.73
N PHE A 118 -29.17 -24.71 11.70
CA PHE A 118 -29.97 -24.88 12.91
C PHE A 118 -31.47 -24.82 12.60
N GLY A 119 -31.92 -23.85 11.81
CA GLY A 119 -33.32 -23.73 11.39
C GLY A 119 -33.81 -24.94 10.59
N PHE A 120 -32.97 -25.45 9.68
CA PHE A 120 -33.23 -26.67 8.92
C PHE A 120 -33.34 -27.90 9.82
N THR A 121 -32.42 -28.04 10.79
CA THR A 121 -32.43 -29.19 11.71
C THR A 121 -33.69 -29.19 12.59
N ILE A 122 -34.07 -28.04 13.15
CA ILE A 122 -35.31 -27.90 13.92
C ILE A 122 -36.50 -28.30 13.05
N TYR A 123 -36.61 -27.75 11.85
CA TYR A 123 -37.70 -28.05 10.95
C TYR A 123 -37.83 -29.56 10.70
N GLN A 124 -36.74 -30.23 10.31
CA GLN A 124 -36.77 -31.66 10.02
C GLN A 124 -37.12 -32.53 11.24
N VAL A 125 -36.60 -32.20 12.43
CA VAL A 125 -36.90 -32.97 13.64
C VAL A 125 -38.38 -32.88 13.98
N PHE A 126 -38.96 -31.68 13.95
CA PHE A 126 -40.36 -31.48 14.29
C PHE A 126 -41.31 -31.96 13.18
N GLU A 127 -40.89 -31.92 11.92
CA GLU A 127 -41.64 -32.50 10.80
C GLU A 127 -41.74 -34.02 10.97
N LYS A 128 -40.61 -34.71 11.20
CA LYS A 128 -40.61 -36.17 11.40
C LYS A 128 -41.38 -36.62 12.64
N LEU A 129 -41.36 -35.83 13.72
CA LEU A 129 -42.15 -36.13 14.92
C LEU A 129 -43.66 -35.95 14.72
N ARG A 130 -44.06 -34.98 13.87
CA ARG A 130 -45.45 -34.81 13.44
C ARG A 130 -45.88 -36.00 12.59
N ASP A 131 -45.06 -36.40 11.63
CA ASP A 131 -45.38 -37.47 10.69
C ASP A 131 -45.41 -38.86 11.38
N ALA A 132 -44.64 -39.04 12.45
CA ALA A 132 -44.69 -40.23 13.31
C ALA A 132 -45.91 -40.28 14.24
N GLY A 133 -46.77 -39.24 14.24
CA GLY A 133 -47.96 -39.17 15.09
C GLY A 133 -47.69 -38.89 16.57
N THR A 134 -46.43 -38.65 16.95
CA THR A 134 -46.02 -38.38 18.34
C THR A 134 -46.51 -37.02 18.84
N ILE A 135 -46.73 -36.07 17.92
CA ILE A 135 -47.18 -34.70 18.23
C ILE A 135 -48.31 -34.33 17.26
N THR A 136 -49.45 -33.91 17.81
CA THR A 136 -50.63 -33.51 17.00
C THR A 136 -50.50 -32.11 16.40
N HIS A 137 -49.69 -31.22 16.98
CA HIS A 137 -49.47 -29.85 16.51
C HIS A 137 -47.98 -29.48 16.56
N ALA A 138 -47.32 -29.41 15.38
CA ALA A 138 -45.93 -28.98 15.24
C ALA A 138 -45.77 -27.62 14.52
N GLY A 139 -46.85 -26.85 14.34
CA GLY A 139 -46.83 -25.62 13.55
C GLY A 139 -45.83 -24.55 14.06
N ALA A 140 -45.76 -24.33 15.37
CA ALA A 140 -44.88 -23.30 15.94
C ALA A 140 -43.37 -23.61 15.76
N PRO A 141 -42.86 -24.81 16.09
CA PRO A 141 -41.47 -25.18 15.83
C PRO A 141 -41.07 -25.16 14.34
N LEU A 142 -41.97 -25.62 13.45
CA LEU A 142 -41.72 -25.61 12.00
C LEU A 142 -41.59 -24.18 11.46
N ASN A 143 -42.51 -23.30 11.84
CA ASN A 143 -42.46 -21.88 11.46
C ASN A 143 -41.19 -21.21 12.00
N PHE A 144 -40.75 -21.59 13.21
CA PHE A 144 -39.52 -21.08 13.79
C PHE A 144 -38.28 -21.51 12.98
N GLY A 145 -38.22 -22.79 12.57
CA GLY A 145 -37.16 -23.31 11.69
C GLY A 145 -37.09 -22.57 10.35
N ILE A 146 -38.24 -22.38 9.70
CA ILE A 146 -38.35 -21.60 8.45
C ILE A 146 -37.85 -20.16 8.65
N THR A 147 -38.27 -19.51 9.74
CA THR A 147 -37.89 -18.12 10.04
C THR A 147 -36.37 -17.98 10.22
N LEU A 148 -35.72 -18.92 10.91
CA LEU A 148 -34.27 -18.95 11.09
C LEU A 148 -33.51 -19.12 9.77
N VAL A 149 -34.01 -19.98 8.88
CA VAL A 149 -33.41 -20.17 7.55
C VAL A 149 -33.54 -18.91 6.71
N ILE A 150 -34.73 -18.30 6.67
CA ILE A 150 -34.96 -17.03 5.96
C ILE A 150 -34.05 -15.94 6.50
N LEU A 151 -33.94 -15.82 7.83
CA LEU A 151 -33.07 -14.84 8.47
C LEU A 151 -31.60 -15.06 8.07
N GLY A 152 -31.13 -16.30 8.07
CA GLY A 152 -29.77 -16.65 7.65
C GLY A 152 -29.49 -16.31 6.18
N ILE A 153 -30.45 -16.57 5.28
CA ILE A 153 -30.39 -16.22 3.85
C ILE A 153 -30.36 -14.70 3.66
N ILE A 154 -31.24 -13.95 4.34
CA ILE A 154 -31.27 -12.49 4.28
C ILE A 154 -29.94 -11.92 4.76
N MET A 155 -29.46 -12.37 5.92
CA MET A 155 -28.16 -11.94 6.47
C MET A 155 -27.01 -12.22 5.50
N LEU A 156 -26.99 -13.40 4.85
CA LEU A 156 -25.96 -13.76 3.89
C LEU A 156 -26.02 -12.87 2.65
N THR A 157 -27.23 -12.62 2.14
CA THR A 157 -27.48 -11.75 0.98
C THR A 157 -27.00 -10.33 1.27
N VAL A 158 -27.36 -9.76 2.42
CA VAL A 158 -26.90 -8.43 2.85
C VAL A 158 -25.38 -8.39 2.98
N GLY A 159 -24.75 -9.43 3.55
CA GLY A 159 -23.30 -9.55 3.64
C GLY A 159 -22.61 -9.53 2.27
N ILE A 160 -23.16 -10.26 1.30
CA ILE A 160 -22.66 -10.28 -0.08
C ILE A 160 -22.81 -8.90 -0.73
N LEU A 161 -23.97 -8.25 -0.62
CA LEU A 161 -24.22 -6.92 -1.18
C LEU A 161 -23.27 -5.87 -0.60
N TYR A 162 -23.11 -5.86 0.72
CA TYR A 162 -22.18 -4.94 1.40
C TYR A 162 -20.73 -5.17 0.94
N HIS A 163 -20.30 -6.44 0.83
CA HIS A 163 -18.96 -6.76 0.35
C HIS A 163 -18.74 -6.32 -1.11
N LEU A 164 -19.74 -6.51 -1.99
CA LEU A 164 -19.70 -6.04 -3.37
C LEU A 164 -19.60 -4.51 -3.45
N GLN A 165 -20.45 -3.80 -2.71
CA GLN A 165 -20.43 -2.34 -2.65
C GLN A 165 -19.09 -1.82 -2.14
N PHE A 166 -18.57 -2.41 -1.06
CA PHE A 166 -17.27 -2.06 -0.51
C PHE A 166 -16.15 -2.29 -1.52
N MET A 167 -16.14 -3.44 -2.20
CA MET A 167 -15.12 -3.77 -3.20
C MET A 167 -15.18 -2.83 -4.41
N MET A 168 -16.38 -2.46 -4.85
CA MET A 168 -16.57 -1.47 -5.92
C MET A 168 -16.07 -0.08 -5.49
N GLY A 169 -16.41 0.37 -4.29
CA GLY A 169 -15.91 1.63 -3.74
C GLY A 169 -14.38 1.66 -3.64
N LEU A 170 -13.79 0.58 -3.14
CA LEU A 170 -12.33 0.45 -3.03
C LEU A 170 -11.63 0.44 -4.39
N ARG A 171 -12.27 -0.16 -5.42
CA ARG A 171 -11.77 -0.15 -6.80
C ARG A 171 -11.84 1.25 -7.40
N HIS A 172 -12.92 1.99 -7.17
CA HIS A 172 -13.08 3.35 -7.66
C HIS A 172 -12.02 4.28 -7.06
N GLU A 173 -11.87 4.22 -5.74
CA GLU A 173 -10.89 5.01 -4.98
C GLU A 173 -9.46 4.72 -5.43
N ARG A 174 -9.11 3.44 -5.54
CA ARG A 174 -7.79 3.02 -6.06
C ARG A 174 -7.58 3.46 -7.51
N ASN A 175 -8.60 3.41 -8.36
CA ASN A 175 -8.49 3.85 -9.76
C ASN A 175 -8.29 5.37 -9.84
N ALA A 176 -8.98 6.15 -9.00
CA ALA A 176 -8.80 7.60 -8.91
C ALA A 176 -7.37 7.94 -8.46
N MET A 177 -6.85 7.29 -7.41
CA MET A 177 -5.47 7.49 -6.97
C MET A 177 -4.43 7.01 -7.97
N ARG A 178 -4.70 5.92 -8.71
CA ARG A 178 -3.84 5.48 -9.81
C ARG A 178 -3.82 6.49 -10.95
N ALA A 179 -4.97 7.04 -11.32
CA ALA A 179 -5.07 8.08 -12.34
C ALA A 179 -4.33 9.36 -11.92
N ALA A 180 -4.34 9.69 -10.63
CA ALA A 180 -3.58 10.80 -10.05
C ALA A 180 -2.07 10.52 -9.88
N GLY A 181 -1.58 9.33 -10.23
CA GLY A 181 -0.17 8.95 -10.07
C GLY A 181 0.27 8.76 -8.62
N LEU A 182 -0.66 8.56 -7.68
CA LEU A 182 -0.39 8.44 -6.24
C LEU A 182 -0.06 7.01 -5.78
N ILE A 183 -0.21 6.01 -6.65
CA ILE A 183 0.02 4.58 -6.32
C ILE A 183 0.59 3.85 -7.55
N TYR A 184 1.55 2.94 -7.31
CA TYR A 184 2.07 2.03 -8.34
C TYR A 184 1.00 1.05 -8.88
N GLY A 185 0.92 0.94 -10.20
CA GLY A 185 -0.16 0.28 -10.93
C GLY A 185 -0.07 -1.24 -11.14
N GLU A 186 0.86 -1.95 -10.50
CA GLU A 186 1.17 -3.35 -10.86
C GLU A 186 0.47 -4.42 -9.99
N SER A 187 -0.25 -4.05 -8.93
CA SER A 187 -0.89 -5.07 -8.08
C SER A 187 -2.13 -5.69 -8.76
N HIS A 188 -1.98 -6.94 -9.21
CA HIS A 188 -3.07 -7.76 -9.70
C HIS A 188 -4.17 -7.87 -8.63
N PHE A 189 -5.42 -7.60 -9.00
CA PHE A 189 -6.58 -7.63 -8.09
C PHE A 189 -7.35 -8.94 -8.33
N PRO A 190 -6.96 -10.08 -7.72
CA PRO A 190 -7.67 -11.33 -7.94
C PRO A 190 -9.11 -11.25 -7.38
N PRO A 191 -10.07 -11.96 -8.01
CA PRO A 191 -11.40 -12.13 -7.45
C PRO A 191 -11.33 -12.84 -6.09
N SER A 192 -12.16 -12.43 -5.14
CA SER A 192 -12.17 -13.00 -3.80
C SER A 192 -12.81 -14.38 -3.79
N VAL A 193 -12.05 -15.39 -3.37
CA VAL A 193 -12.55 -16.78 -3.22
C VAL A 193 -13.71 -16.82 -2.21
N THR A 194 -13.67 -15.97 -1.18
CA THR A 194 -14.74 -15.89 -0.17
C THR A 194 -16.08 -15.48 -0.76
N LEU A 195 -16.09 -14.54 -1.71
CA LEU A 195 -17.32 -14.12 -2.39
C LEU A 195 -17.91 -15.27 -3.20
N ILE A 196 -17.07 -16.02 -3.92
CA ILE A 196 -17.51 -17.21 -4.66
C ILE A 196 -18.14 -18.22 -3.70
N THR A 197 -17.47 -18.50 -2.57
CA THR A 197 -18.02 -19.42 -1.56
C THR A 197 -19.33 -18.90 -0.97
N ALA A 198 -19.47 -17.60 -0.74
CA ALA A 198 -20.71 -17.00 -0.22
C ALA A 198 -21.88 -17.16 -1.20
N VAL A 199 -21.65 -16.95 -2.49
CA VAL A 199 -22.65 -17.11 -3.54
C VAL A 199 -23.09 -18.58 -3.66
N ILE A 200 -22.14 -19.53 -3.64
CA ILE A 200 -22.47 -20.96 -3.64
C ILE A 200 -23.33 -21.32 -2.42
N LEU A 201 -22.94 -20.87 -1.23
CA LEU A 201 -23.71 -21.11 -0.01
C LEU A 201 -25.10 -20.45 -0.04
N LEU A 202 -25.24 -19.29 -0.68
CA LEU A 202 -26.53 -18.64 -0.88
C LEU A 202 -27.44 -19.48 -1.77
N VAL A 203 -26.91 -20.03 -2.87
CA VAL A 203 -27.66 -20.94 -3.75
C VAL A 203 -28.10 -22.20 -3.00
N ILE A 204 -27.21 -22.78 -2.18
CA ILE A 204 -27.55 -23.92 -1.33
C ILE A 204 -28.63 -23.55 -0.31
N GLY A 205 -28.53 -22.39 0.35
CA GLY A 205 -29.55 -21.90 1.29
C GLY A 205 -30.91 -21.69 0.62
N LEU A 206 -30.93 -21.14 -0.60
CA LEU A 206 -32.14 -21.01 -1.41
C LEU A 206 -32.75 -22.38 -1.77
N PHE A 207 -31.92 -23.37 -2.06
CA PHE A 207 -32.40 -24.73 -2.28
C PHE A 207 -33.01 -25.34 -1.01
N VAL A 208 -32.38 -25.13 0.16
CA VAL A 208 -32.90 -25.60 1.45
C VAL A 208 -34.29 -25.03 1.75
N ILE A 209 -34.48 -23.71 1.58
CA ILE A 209 -35.79 -23.09 1.84
C ILE A 209 -36.86 -23.58 0.86
N VAL A 210 -36.52 -23.76 -0.42
CA VAL A 210 -37.43 -24.34 -1.42
C VAL A 210 -37.85 -25.76 -1.00
N SER A 211 -36.88 -26.60 -0.62
CA SER A 211 -37.17 -27.96 -0.16
C SER A 211 -38.12 -27.99 1.05
N MET A 212 -37.92 -27.11 2.03
CA MET A 212 -38.80 -26.98 3.20
C MET A 212 -40.21 -26.49 2.84
N VAL A 213 -40.34 -25.56 1.90
CA VAL A 213 -41.65 -25.00 1.52
C VAL A 213 -42.48 -25.99 0.71
N PHE A 214 -41.85 -26.70 -0.22
CA PHE A 214 -42.56 -27.64 -1.09
C PHE A 214 -42.71 -29.04 -0.49
N GLN A 215 -42.08 -29.34 0.65
CA GLN A 215 -41.96 -30.69 1.20
C GLN A 215 -41.37 -31.71 0.21
N ILE A 216 -40.70 -31.23 -0.84
CA ILE A 216 -39.99 -32.05 -1.82
C ILE A 216 -38.56 -32.16 -1.29
N GLY A 217 -38.33 -33.13 -0.41
CA GLY A 217 -36.99 -33.47 0.04
C GLY A 217 -36.29 -34.34 -1.00
N PRO A 218 -35.02 -34.07 -1.40
CA PRO A 218 -34.19 -35.08 -2.06
C PRO A 218 -33.86 -36.28 -1.14
N PHE A 219 -34.25 -36.19 0.14
CA PHE A 219 -34.07 -37.22 1.17
C PHE A 219 -35.42 -37.72 1.73
N GLY A 220 -36.51 -37.52 0.98
CA GLY A 220 -37.81 -38.14 1.25
C GLY A 220 -37.74 -39.66 1.13
#